data_AF-A0A6G1FWW1-F1
#
_entry.id   AF-A0A6G1FWW1-F1
#
_cell.length_a   1.000
_cell.length_b   1.000
_cell.length_c   1.000
_cell.angle_alpha   90.00
_cell.angle_beta   90.00
_cell.angle_gamma   90.00
#
_symmetry.space_group_name_H-M   'P 1'
#
loop_
_entity.id
_entity.type
_entity.pdbx_description
1 polymer ?
#
loop_
_entity_poly.entity_id
_entity_poly.type
_entity_poly.pdbx_seq_one_letter_code
_entity_poly.pdbx_strand_id
1 'polypeptide(L)'
;MLLFRRDLLRVNPIKHIGRRKITTSSFLTGINAPVQSYISRSNDPYLNLSIEHYLLTHTPPDSTILFLYVNRPCIVIGRNQNPWLEVNLPLLRQEHERHQGHINNPIEAGNTDAETNCQPAEEGQLIDLVRRRSGGGAVFHDLGNVNWSVTCPPALFTRDKHADMVAQALRSLGGSRVSTARVNQRHDIVIDVRNENRGYKSAKVSGSAYKITRTRALHHATCLLNSEYLEDIPRYLHSPSKESIDAKGVESVSSEVANVRVSFDRFREAVRGEFEEMYGASGGVAELQTVGDELLEIEGLRKGYTELQSLEWKYLQTPQFTVRVDVPDSKGEGNFFQLRVRHGLVEEAAVLNQHKEVVEGFENYLGQRLHEISDWSRVYEYVGKDLADLEMLTGGHEPGQFQIVGKVE
;
A
#
# COMPACT_ATOMS: atom_id res chain seq x y z
N MET A 1 -24.31 -33.79 -48.99
CA MET A 1 -25.49 -33.69 -48.09
C MET A 1 -25.21 -34.51 -46.83
N LEU A 2 -24.50 -33.92 -45.87
CA LEU A 2 -24.23 -34.52 -44.56
C LEU A 2 -24.28 -33.41 -43.52
N LEU A 3 -25.37 -33.43 -42.74
CA LEU A 3 -25.70 -32.49 -41.68
C LEU A 3 -24.87 -32.81 -40.44
N PHE A 4 -23.95 -31.92 -40.06
CA PHE A 4 -23.32 -31.93 -38.74
C PHE A 4 -24.29 -31.31 -37.72
N ARG A 5 -24.83 -32.13 -36.81
CA ARG A 5 -25.50 -31.65 -35.59
C ARG A 5 -24.44 -31.03 -34.67
N ARG A 6 -24.60 -29.75 -34.35
CA ARG A 6 -23.92 -29.07 -33.25
C ARG A 6 -24.67 -29.40 -31.95
N ASP A 7 -24.11 -30.30 -31.14
CA ASP A 7 -24.54 -30.45 -29.75
C ASP A 7 -24.01 -29.25 -28.95
N LEU A 8 -24.89 -28.27 -28.79
CA LEU A 8 -24.76 -27.20 -27.79
C LEU A 8 -24.87 -27.83 -26.40
N LEU A 9 -23.73 -28.07 -25.76
CA LEU A 9 -23.66 -28.25 -24.32
C LEU A 9 -24.18 -26.97 -23.66
N ARG A 10 -25.44 -27.00 -23.23
CA ARG A 10 -26.01 -26.02 -22.29
C ARG A 10 -25.16 -26.02 -21.03
N VAL A 11 -24.28 -25.03 -20.92
CA VAL A 11 -23.72 -24.63 -19.63
C VAL A 11 -24.90 -24.15 -18.80
N ASN A 12 -25.30 -24.94 -17.81
CA ASN A 12 -26.28 -24.50 -16.82
C ASN A 12 -25.72 -23.24 -16.14
N PRO A 13 -26.47 -22.12 -16.08
CA PRO A 13 -26.03 -20.97 -15.31
C PRO A 13 -25.88 -21.41 -13.86
N ILE A 14 -24.66 -21.28 -13.35
CA ILE A 14 -24.33 -21.51 -11.95
C ILE A 14 -25.30 -20.65 -11.14
N LYS A 15 -26.11 -21.29 -10.31
CA LYS A 15 -27.03 -20.64 -9.39
C LYS A 15 -26.24 -19.56 -8.64
N HIS A 16 -26.68 -18.31 -8.72
CA HIS A 16 -26.20 -17.24 -7.86
C HIS A 16 -26.26 -17.73 -6.41
N ILE A 17 -25.11 -18.08 -5.84
CA ILE A 17 -24.96 -18.33 -4.41
C ILE A 17 -25.30 -17.00 -3.74
N GLY A 18 -26.42 -16.97 -3.02
CA GLY A 18 -26.92 -15.77 -2.38
C GLY A 18 -25.85 -15.15 -1.49
N ARG A 19 -25.48 -13.90 -1.79
CA ARG A 19 -24.64 -13.06 -0.92
C ARG A 19 -25.39 -12.81 0.39
N ARG A 20 -25.33 -13.72 1.35
CA ARG A 20 -25.75 -13.41 2.73
C ARG A 20 -24.69 -12.48 3.33
N LYS A 21 -25.06 -11.22 3.56
CA LYS A 21 -24.30 -10.34 4.46
C LYS A 21 -24.13 -11.07 5.79
N ILE A 22 -22.90 -11.26 6.24
CA ILE A 22 -22.67 -11.83 7.56
C ILE A 22 -23.05 -10.79 8.60
N THR A 23 -23.75 -11.21 9.66
CA THR A 23 -23.94 -10.35 10.83
C THR A 23 -22.70 -10.47 11.71
N THR A 24 -22.42 -9.43 12.51
CA THR A 24 -21.33 -9.45 13.50
C THR A 24 -21.38 -10.69 14.39
N SER A 25 -22.59 -11.09 14.82
CA SER A 25 -22.81 -12.30 15.61
C SER A 25 -22.45 -13.59 14.85
N SER A 26 -22.80 -13.70 13.56
CA SER A 26 -22.45 -14.85 12.73
C SER A 26 -20.94 -14.93 12.49
N PHE A 27 -20.29 -13.79 12.24
CA PHE A 27 -18.84 -13.69 12.13
C PHE A 27 -18.14 -14.21 13.39
N LEU A 28 -18.51 -13.68 14.57
CA LEU A 28 -17.95 -14.09 15.86
C LEU A 28 -18.21 -15.56 16.21
N THR A 29 -19.28 -16.16 15.68
CA THR A 29 -19.52 -17.60 15.86
C THR A 29 -18.61 -18.42 14.94
N GLY A 30 -18.37 -17.94 13.72
CA GLY A 30 -17.56 -18.62 12.69
C GLY A 30 -16.05 -18.57 12.92
N ILE A 31 -15.53 -17.63 13.72
CA ILE A 31 -14.06 -17.46 13.92
C ILE A 31 -13.38 -18.68 14.53
N ASN A 32 -14.13 -19.62 15.13
CA ASN A 32 -13.60 -20.82 15.77
C ASN A 32 -13.42 -22.01 14.82
N ALA A 33 -13.81 -21.89 13.55
CA ALA A 33 -13.61 -22.97 12.58
C ALA A 33 -12.11 -23.22 12.33
N PRO A 34 -11.67 -24.47 12.13
CA PRO A 34 -10.26 -24.79 11.88
C PRO A 34 -9.76 -24.26 10.54
N VAL A 35 -10.63 -24.20 9.52
CA VAL A 35 -10.33 -23.61 8.21
C VAL A 35 -11.39 -22.56 7.89
N GLN A 36 -10.94 -21.35 7.56
CA GLN A 36 -11.80 -20.18 7.34
C GLN A 36 -11.45 -19.49 6.02
N SER A 37 -12.44 -18.95 5.32
CA SER A 37 -12.23 -18.19 4.09
C SER A 37 -13.11 -16.94 4.09
N TYR A 38 -12.47 -15.77 3.95
CA TYR A 38 -13.12 -14.46 3.99
C TYR A 38 -12.85 -13.66 2.72
N ILE A 39 -13.85 -12.88 2.30
CA ILE A 39 -13.71 -11.84 1.28
C ILE A 39 -14.29 -10.52 1.78
N SER A 40 -13.51 -9.44 1.67
CA SER A 40 -14.00 -8.10 2.02
C SER A 40 -14.82 -7.50 0.89
N ARG A 41 -15.93 -6.84 1.24
CA ARG A 41 -16.70 -5.95 0.35
C ARG A 41 -16.23 -4.50 0.41
N SER A 42 -15.42 -4.17 1.40
CA SER A 42 -14.97 -2.79 1.60
C SER A 42 -13.69 -2.56 0.82
N ASN A 43 -13.62 -1.40 0.19
CA ASN A 43 -12.42 -0.93 -0.47
C ASN A 43 -11.57 -0.07 0.49
N ASP A 44 -11.91 -0.03 1.78
CA ASP A 44 -11.18 0.76 2.75
C ASP A 44 -9.92 0.05 3.27
N PRO A 45 -8.70 0.54 2.94
CA PRO A 45 -7.47 -0.04 3.44
C PRO A 45 -7.40 -0.09 4.97
N TYR A 46 -7.95 0.91 5.68
CA TYR A 46 -7.93 0.91 7.15
C TYR A 46 -8.82 -0.20 7.70
N LEU A 47 -9.98 -0.43 7.11
CA LEU A 47 -10.89 -1.51 7.52
C LEU A 47 -10.30 -2.88 7.17
N ASN A 48 -9.82 -3.06 5.94
CA ASN A 48 -9.26 -4.33 5.50
C ASN A 48 -8.05 -4.75 6.34
N LEU A 49 -7.13 -3.83 6.64
CA LEU A 49 -6.00 -4.11 7.53
C LEU A 49 -6.43 -4.36 8.99
N SER A 50 -7.53 -3.72 9.44
CA SER A 50 -8.09 -3.97 10.77
C SER A 50 -8.73 -5.36 10.88
N ILE A 51 -9.45 -5.80 9.86
CA ILE A 51 -10.01 -7.15 9.75
C ILE A 51 -8.87 -8.17 9.72
N GLU A 52 -7.85 -7.97 8.87
CA GLU A 52 -6.68 -8.86 8.80
C GLU A 52 -6.00 -8.98 10.17
N HIS A 53 -5.79 -7.86 10.86
CA HIS A 53 -5.19 -7.87 12.19
C HIS A 53 -6.07 -8.55 13.24
N TYR A 54 -7.39 -8.33 13.19
CA TYR A 54 -8.35 -8.98 14.07
C TYR A 54 -8.31 -10.50 13.89
N LEU A 55 -8.34 -10.98 12.64
CA LEU A 55 -8.22 -12.39 12.30
C LEU A 55 -6.91 -12.98 12.83
N LEU A 56 -5.78 -12.27 12.71
CA LEU A 56 -4.49 -12.71 13.26
C LEU A 56 -4.49 -12.86 14.79
N THR A 57 -5.26 -12.04 15.50
CA THR A 57 -5.14 -11.89 16.97
C THR A 57 -6.25 -12.58 17.76
N HIS A 58 -7.42 -12.81 17.16
CA HIS A 58 -8.63 -13.26 17.87
C HIS A 58 -9.14 -14.64 17.44
N THR A 59 -8.59 -15.24 16.38
CA THR A 59 -8.98 -16.59 15.96
C THR A 59 -8.09 -17.66 16.62
N PRO A 60 -8.49 -18.94 16.67
CA PRO A 60 -7.75 -20.00 17.34
C PRO A 60 -6.29 -20.17 16.86
N PRO A 61 -5.33 -20.52 17.76
CA PRO A 61 -3.92 -20.72 17.41
C PRO A 61 -3.65 -21.74 16.29
N ASP A 62 -4.51 -22.75 16.21
CA ASP A 62 -4.45 -23.90 15.31
C ASP A 62 -5.22 -23.69 13.99
N SER A 63 -5.98 -22.59 13.86
CA SER A 63 -6.77 -22.34 12.66
C SER A 63 -5.96 -21.78 11.49
N THR A 64 -6.43 -22.07 10.29
CA THR A 64 -5.91 -21.52 9.03
C THR A 64 -6.97 -20.70 8.32
N ILE A 65 -6.59 -19.51 7.85
CA ILE A 65 -7.52 -18.49 7.36
C ILE A 65 -7.02 -17.94 6.04
N LEU A 66 -7.84 -17.97 5.00
CA LEU A 66 -7.66 -17.19 3.78
C LEU A 66 -8.50 -15.91 3.88
N PHE A 67 -7.91 -14.75 3.59
CA PHE A 67 -8.64 -13.49 3.47
C PHE A 67 -8.23 -12.72 2.22
N LEU A 68 -9.21 -12.41 1.38
CA LEU A 68 -9.05 -11.67 0.11
C LEU A 68 -9.74 -10.31 0.20
N TYR A 69 -9.08 -9.26 -0.28
CA TYR A 69 -9.65 -7.90 -0.29
C TYR A 69 -9.01 -7.02 -1.37
N VAL A 70 -9.71 -5.97 -1.78
CA VAL A 70 -9.23 -4.94 -2.70
C VAL A 70 -9.31 -3.61 -1.97
N ASN A 71 -8.34 -2.72 -2.17
CA ASN A 71 -8.36 -1.39 -1.58
C ASN A 71 -8.62 -0.34 -2.67
N ARG A 72 -9.23 0.79 -2.30
CA ARG A 72 -9.18 2.02 -3.08
C ARG A 72 -7.72 2.50 -3.23
N PRO A 73 -7.42 3.41 -4.17
CA PRO A 73 -6.10 4.00 -4.33
C PRO A 73 -5.46 4.39 -3.00
N CYS A 74 -4.33 3.76 -2.68
CA CYS A 74 -3.57 4.05 -1.46
C CYS A 74 -2.14 3.54 -1.57
N ILE A 75 -1.26 4.16 -0.79
CA ILE A 75 0.12 3.72 -0.60
C ILE A 75 0.21 3.05 0.77
N VAL A 76 0.63 1.78 0.77
CA VAL A 76 0.80 1.00 2.00
C VAL A 76 2.29 0.83 2.30
N ILE A 77 2.77 1.51 3.34
CA ILE A 77 4.15 1.39 3.84
C ILE A 77 4.27 0.34 4.95
N GLY A 78 5.44 -0.27 5.05
CA GLY A 78 5.78 -1.24 6.09
C GLY A 78 5.85 -0.63 7.49
N ARG A 79 5.74 -1.48 8.52
CA ARG A 79 5.69 -1.08 9.94
C ARG A 79 6.82 -0.16 10.40
N ASN A 80 8.02 -0.37 9.85
CA ASN A 80 9.26 0.35 10.23
C ASN A 80 9.84 1.16 9.06
N GLN A 81 9.04 1.45 8.04
CA GLN A 81 9.49 2.28 6.92
C GLN A 81 9.39 3.76 7.24
N ASN A 82 10.26 4.55 6.61
CA ASN A 82 10.23 6.00 6.70
C ASN A 82 9.36 6.56 5.56
N PRO A 83 8.21 7.19 5.86
CA PRO A 83 7.32 7.71 4.82
C PRO A 83 7.97 8.81 3.97
N TRP A 84 8.88 9.61 4.56
CA TRP A 84 9.63 10.66 3.88
C TRP A 84 10.69 10.12 2.92
N LEU A 85 11.11 8.86 3.06
CA LEU A 85 12.05 8.19 2.15
C LEU A 85 11.36 7.38 1.05
N GLU A 86 10.19 6.83 1.38
CA GLU A 86 9.55 5.78 0.58
C GLU A 86 8.39 6.30 -0.28
N VAL A 87 7.94 7.54 -0.03
CA VAL A 87 6.74 8.09 -0.64
C VAL A 87 6.98 9.52 -1.07
N ASN A 88 6.47 9.89 -2.24
CA ASN A 88 6.37 11.26 -2.70
C ASN A 88 5.22 11.98 -1.98
N LEU A 89 5.45 12.35 -0.71
CA LEU A 89 4.45 13.02 0.14
C LEU A 89 3.97 14.36 -0.45
N PRO A 90 4.81 15.19 -1.10
CA PRO A 90 4.34 16.40 -1.78
C PRO A 90 3.33 16.11 -2.89
N LEU A 91 3.56 15.09 -3.72
CA LEU A 91 2.62 14.70 -4.77
C LEU A 91 1.28 14.20 -4.19
N LEU A 92 1.31 13.36 -3.16
CA LEU A 92 0.08 12.90 -2.50
C LEU A 92 -0.76 14.06 -1.98
N ARG A 93 -0.11 15.08 -1.42
CA ARG A 93 -0.79 16.28 -0.93
C ARG A 93 -1.42 17.08 -2.06
N GLN A 94 -0.69 17.31 -3.14
CA GLN A 94 -1.21 18.03 -4.31
C GLN A 94 -2.47 17.35 -4.86
N GLU A 95 -2.49 16.02 -4.91
CA GLU A 95 -3.69 15.27 -5.30
C GLU A 95 -4.83 15.49 -4.30
N HIS A 96 -4.56 15.44 -2.98
CA HIS A 96 -5.59 15.71 -1.96
C HIS A 96 -6.18 17.12 -2.07
N GLU A 97 -5.35 18.14 -2.26
CA GLU A 97 -5.78 19.53 -2.41
C GLU A 97 -6.62 19.72 -3.67
N ARG A 98 -6.19 19.13 -4.80
CA ARG A 98 -6.96 19.13 -6.05
C ARG A 98 -8.36 18.57 -5.83
N HIS A 99 -8.51 17.48 -5.08
CA HIS A 99 -9.82 16.90 -4.79
C HIS A 99 -10.68 17.78 -3.90
N GLN A 100 -10.11 18.34 -2.82
CA GLN A 100 -10.86 19.20 -1.91
C GLN A 100 -11.32 20.49 -2.60
N GLY A 101 -10.50 21.05 -3.51
CA GLY A 101 -10.88 22.19 -4.34
C GLY A 101 -12.06 21.90 -5.26
N HIS A 102 -12.16 20.70 -5.82
CA HIS A 102 -13.30 20.27 -6.65
C HIS A 102 -14.57 20.04 -5.83
N ILE A 103 -14.46 19.54 -4.58
CA ILE A 103 -15.61 19.34 -3.68
C ILE A 103 -16.20 20.69 -3.23
N ASN A 104 -15.36 21.69 -2.98
CA ASN A 104 -15.77 23.00 -2.47
C ASN A 104 -16.24 23.98 -3.56
N ASN A 105 -15.93 23.72 -4.83
CA ASN A 105 -16.44 24.44 -6.00
C ASN A 105 -16.92 23.41 -7.04
N PRO A 106 -18.09 22.79 -6.85
CA PRO A 106 -18.71 22.03 -7.93
C PRO A 106 -18.98 23.04 -9.06
N ILE A 107 -18.31 22.87 -10.19
CA ILE A 107 -18.52 23.69 -11.38
C ILE A 107 -20.03 23.74 -11.62
N GLU A 108 -20.62 24.93 -11.47
CA GLU A 108 -22.00 25.18 -11.87
C GLU A 108 -22.11 24.75 -13.33
N ALA A 109 -23.00 23.80 -13.61
CA ALA A 109 -23.39 23.43 -14.96
C ALA A 109 -24.11 24.62 -15.61
N GLY A 110 -23.34 25.63 -16.00
CA GLY A 110 -23.77 26.79 -16.74
C GLY A 110 -23.70 26.48 -18.23
N ASN A 111 -24.87 26.46 -18.87
CA ASN A 111 -25.05 26.42 -20.32
C ASN A 111 -24.00 27.27 -21.05
N THR A 112 -23.27 26.69 -22.01
CA THR A 112 -22.93 27.38 -23.27
C THR A 112 -22.54 26.36 -24.32
N ASP A 113 -23.16 26.50 -25.49
CA ASP A 113 -22.94 25.72 -26.69
C ASP A 113 -21.52 25.96 -27.22
N ALA A 114 -20.64 24.97 -27.15
CA ALA A 114 -19.45 24.87 -27.99
C ALA A 114 -18.92 23.43 -27.95
N GLU A 115 -19.03 22.72 -29.07
CA GLU A 115 -18.40 21.44 -29.33
C GLU A 115 -16.87 21.55 -29.19
N THR A 116 -16.37 21.32 -27.98
CA THR A 116 -14.98 20.98 -27.75
C THR A 116 -14.98 19.68 -26.98
N ASN A 117 -14.54 18.62 -27.65
CA ASN A 117 -14.42 17.27 -27.10
C ASN A 117 -13.29 17.22 -26.07
N CYS A 118 -13.48 17.87 -24.93
CA CYS A 118 -12.69 17.67 -23.73
C CYS A 118 -13.46 16.68 -22.87
N GLN A 119 -12.98 15.44 -22.86
CA GLN A 119 -13.45 14.43 -21.91
C GLN A 119 -13.32 15.03 -20.50
N PRO A 120 -14.37 14.95 -19.65
CA PRO A 120 -14.23 15.36 -18.26
C PRO A 120 -13.09 14.55 -17.65
N ALA A 121 -12.07 15.25 -17.14
CA ALA A 121 -10.97 14.62 -16.42
C ALA A 121 -11.57 13.72 -15.34
N GLU A 122 -11.22 12.43 -15.38
CA GLU A 122 -11.71 11.43 -14.45
C GLU A 122 -11.62 11.98 -13.02
N GLU A 123 -12.72 11.88 -12.27
CA GLU A 123 -12.76 12.20 -10.84
C GLU A 123 -11.50 11.63 -10.22
N GLY A 124 -10.61 12.50 -9.74
CA GLY A 124 -9.48 12.02 -8.99
C GLY A 124 -10.02 11.13 -7.87
N GLN A 125 -9.34 10.02 -7.59
CA GLN A 125 -9.55 9.28 -6.36
C GLN A 125 -8.46 9.65 -5.34
N LEU A 126 -8.89 9.92 -4.10
CA LEU A 126 -8.00 10.29 -2.99
C LEU A 126 -7.03 9.13 -2.72
N ILE A 127 -5.72 9.40 -2.72
CA ILE A 127 -4.68 8.38 -2.50
C ILE A 127 -4.21 8.43 -1.03
N ASP A 128 -4.73 7.52 -0.22
CA ASP A 128 -4.39 7.44 1.21
C ASP A 128 -2.94 6.97 1.46
N LEU A 129 -2.25 7.57 2.43
CA LEU A 129 -1.05 6.99 3.03
C LEU A 129 -1.43 6.10 4.23
N VAL A 130 -1.07 4.82 4.16
CA VAL A 130 -1.43 3.80 5.15
C VAL A 130 -0.19 3.06 5.65
N ARG A 131 -0.07 2.86 6.96
CA ARG A 131 1.01 2.04 7.54
C ARG A 131 0.46 0.70 8.03
N ARG A 132 0.99 -0.42 7.52
CA ARG A 132 0.60 -1.76 7.96
C ARG A 132 1.38 -2.24 9.19
N ARG A 133 0.89 -3.30 9.85
CA ARG A 133 1.51 -3.89 11.05
C ARG A 133 2.62 -4.93 10.77
N SER A 134 2.79 -5.33 9.52
CA SER A 134 3.84 -6.22 9.04
C SER A 134 5.05 -5.44 8.50
N GLY A 135 6.18 -6.12 8.31
CA GLY A 135 7.36 -5.54 7.67
C GLY A 135 7.23 -5.47 6.14
N GLY A 136 8.36 -5.25 5.46
CA GLY A 136 8.46 -5.17 3.99
C GLY A 136 8.44 -3.74 3.44
N GLY A 137 8.49 -3.62 2.11
CA GLY A 137 8.57 -2.35 1.38
C GLY A 137 7.24 -1.61 1.20
N ALA A 138 7.30 -0.45 0.54
CA ALA A 138 6.14 0.35 0.19
C ALA A 138 5.51 -0.18 -1.10
N VAL A 139 4.17 -0.19 -1.17
CA VAL A 139 3.41 -0.67 -2.32
C VAL A 139 2.22 0.23 -2.60
N PHE A 140 1.86 0.37 -3.87
CA PHE A 140 0.65 1.07 -4.29
C PHE A 140 -0.48 0.07 -4.53
N HIS A 141 -1.66 0.36 -4.00
CA HIS A 141 -2.88 -0.44 -4.21
C HIS A 141 -3.91 0.41 -4.94
N ASP A 142 -4.68 -0.20 -5.83
CA ASP A 142 -5.88 0.34 -6.47
C ASP A 142 -6.91 -0.78 -6.67
N LEU A 143 -7.97 -0.48 -7.41
CA LEU A 143 -9.03 -1.43 -7.73
C LEU A 143 -8.57 -2.59 -8.64
N GLY A 144 -7.45 -2.41 -9.35
CA GLY A 144 -6.81 -3.42 -10.17
C GLY A 144 -5.80 -4.28 -9.41
N ASN A 145 -5.56 -4.00 -8.12
CA ASN A 145 -4.67 -4.75 -7.25
C ASN A 145 -5.45 -5.50 -6.17
N VAL A 146 -5.37 -6.83 -6.18
CA VAL A 146 -5.96 -7.68 -5.14
C VAL A 146 -4.95 -7.93 -4.03
N ASN A 147 -5.41 -7.95 -2.80
CA ASN A 147 -4.64 -8.40 -1.65
C ASN A 147 -5.15 -9.78 -1.22
N TRP A 148 -4.22 -10.65 -0.90
CA TRP A 148 -4.50 -11.95 -0.32
C TRP A 148 -3.66 -12.12 0.93
N SER A 149 -4.23 -12.80 1.91
CA SER A 149 -3.54 -13.14 3.14
C SER A 149 -3.90 -14.54 3.59
N VAL A 150 -2.91 -15.26 4.10
CA VAL A 150 -3.08 -16.53 4.78
C VAL A 150 -2.52 -16.41 6.19
N THR A 151 -3.38 -16.64 7.17
CA THR A 151 -2.98 -16.76 8.58
C THR A 151 -2.99 -18.22 8.97
N CYS A 152 -1.92 -18.73 9.57
CA CYS A 152 -1.81 -20.13 9.98
C CYS A 152 -0.96 -20.30 11.25
N PRO A 153 -0.88 -21.50 11.84
CA PRO A 153 0.06 -21.80 12.91
C PRO A 153 1.52 -21.62 12.44
N PRO A 154 2.45 -21.13 13.27
CA PRO A 154 3.84 -20.90 12.88
C PRO A 154 4.54 -22.16 12.35
N ALA A 155 4.18 -23.34 12.87
CA ALA A 155 4.72 -24.63 12.43
C ALA A 155 4.35 -24.98 10.97
N LEU A 156 3.27 -24.40 10.44
CA LEU A 156 2.81 -24.64 9.07
C LEU A 156 3.29 -23.57 8.08
N PHE A 157 4.00 -22.54 8.56
CA PHE A 157 4.41 -21.38 7.77
C PHE A 157 5.81 -21.55 7.17
N THR A 158 5.91 -21.28 5.88
CA THR A 158 7.17 -20.96 5.19
C THR A 158 6.94 -19.74 4.30
N ARG A 159 8.01 -19.03 3.94
CA ARG A 159 7.90 -17.81 3.13
C ARG A 159 7.36 -18.05 1.72
N ASP A 160 7.60 -19.25 1.17
CA ASP A 160 7.20 -19.62 -0.19
C ASP A 160 5.84 -20.31 -0.25
N LYS A 161 5.44 -21.05 0.80
CA LYS A 161 4.27 -21.94 0.75
C LYS A 161 3.01 -21.29 0.18
N HIS A 162 2.60 -20.13 0.69
CA HIS A 162 1.38 -19.47 0.21
C HIS A 162 1.61 -18.66 -1.07
N ALA A 163 2.84 -18.21 -1.33
CA ALA A 163 3.18 -17.59 -2.61
C ALA A 163 3.13 -18.64 -3.75
N ASP A 164 3.59 -19.86 -3.50
CA ASP A 164 3.51 -20.99 -4.43
C ASP A 164 2.06 -21.41 -4.66
N MET A 165 1.24 -21.43 -3.60
CA MET A 165 -0.21 -21.66 -3.71
C MET A 165 -0.86 -20.66 -4.68
N VAL A 166 -0.55 -19.36 -4.55
CA VAL A 166 -1.10 -18.33 -5.44
C VAL A 166 -0.48 -18.40 -6.84
N ALA A 167 0.80 -18.73 -6.97
CA ALA A 167 1.43 -18.94 -8.28
C ALA A 167 0.80 -20.15 -9.01
N GLN A 168 0.45 -21.21 -8.29
CA GLN A 168 -0.27 -22.36 -8.83
C GLN A 168 -1.69 -21.99 -9.27
N ALA A 169 -2.41 -21.22 -8.46
CA ALA A 169 -3.71 -20.67 -8.83
C ALA A 169 -3.63 -19.83 -10.12
N LEU A 170 -2.60 -19.00 -10.29
CA LEU A 170 -2.40 -18.24 -11.51
C LEU A 170 -2.15 -19.15 -12.73
N ARG A 171 -1.33 -20.20 -12.58
CA ARG A 171 -1.09 -21.16 -13.67
C ARG A 171 -2.35 -21.93 -14.06
N SER A 172 -3.18 -22.33 -13.09
CA SER A 172 -4.40 -23.11 -13.35
C SER A 172 -5.47 -22.33 -14.12
N LEU A 173 -5.46 -21.00 -14.04
CA LEU A 173 -6.33 -20.15 -14.86
C LEU A 173 -6.02 -20.21 -16.36
N GLY A 174 -4.84 -20.67 -16.75
CA GLY A 174 -4.42 -20.77 -18.14
C GLY A 174 -4.25 -19.39 -18.82
N GLY A 175 -3.64 -19.43 -20.00
CA GLY A 175 -3.24 -18.24 -20.76
C GLY A 175 -1.73 -18.03 -20.72
N SER A 176 -1.19 -17.56 -21.84
CA SER A 176 0.26 -17.43 -22.05
C SER A 176 0.94 -16.57 -20.98
N ARG A 177 0.25 -15.56 -20.46
CA ARG A 177 0.81 -14.59 -19.51
C ARG A 177 1.02 -15.12 -18.09
N VAL A 178 0.13 -16.00 -17.61
CA VAL A 178 0.18 -16.54 -16.24
C VAL A 178 0.78 -17.94 -16.16
N SER A 179 0.98 -18.59 -17.32
CA SER A 179 1.57 -19.94 -17.40
C SER A 179 2.98 -20.06 -16.80
N THR A 180 3.74 -18.96 -16.76
CA THR A 180 5.12 -18.88 -16.22
C THR A 180 5.19 -18.35 -14.78
N ALA A 181 4.03 -18.15 -14.13
CA ALA A 181 3.98 -17.67 -12.75
C ALA A 181 4.76 -18.59 -11.82
N ARG A 182 5.70 -18.02 -11.06
CA ARG A 182 6.58 -18.74 -10.14
C ARG A 182 7.03 -17.84 -8.99
N VAL A 183 7.43 -18.45 -7.88
CA VAL A 183 8.07 -17.74 -6.76
C VAL A 183 9.56 -17.59 -7.04
N ASN A 184 10.11 -16.40 -6.85
CA ASN A 184 11.54 -16.13 -7.00
C ASN A 184 12.30 -16.30 -5.67
N GLN A 185 13.63 -16.13 -5.68
CA GLN A 185 14.47 -16.24 -4.48
C GLN A 185 14.16 -15.20 -3.39
N ARG A 186 13.43 -14.14 -3.71
CA ARG A 186 12.98 -13.11 -2.76
C ARG A 186 11.55 -13.33 -2.27
N HIS A 187 10.96 -14.48 -2.60
CA HIS A 187 9.59 -14.85 -2.21
C HIS A 187 8.49 -13.95 -2.85
N ASP A 188 8.82 -13.30 -3.97
CA ASP A 188 7.87 -12.59 -4.83
C ASP A 188 7.31 -13.55 -5.89
N ILE A 189 6.06 -13.34 -6.33
CA ILE A 189 5.55 -14.02 -7.53
C ILE A 189 5.92 -13.19 -8.76
N VAL A 190 6.53 -13.84 -9.74
CA VAL A 190 6.95 -13.25 -11.01
C VAL A 190 6.35 -14.02 -12.19
N ILE A 191 6.16 -13.32 -13.31
CA ILE A 191 5.80 -13.91 -14.61
C ILE A 191 6.81 -13.49 -15.67
N ASP A 192 6.90 -14.25 -16.75
CA ASP A 192 7.69 -13.86 -17.91
C ASP A 192 6.83 -13.06 -18.90
N VAL A 193 7.20 -11.79 -19.11
CA VAL A 193 6.60 -10.88 -20.09
C VAL A 193 7.49 -10.77 -21.32
N ARG A 194 6.88 -10.70 -22.51
CA ARG A 194 7.63 -10.46 -23.76
C ARG A 194 8.17 -9.04 -23.76
N ASN A 195 9.44 -8.91 -24.11
CA ASN A 195 10.08 -7.63 -24.38
C ASN A 195 10.15 -7.41 -25.90
N GLU A 196 9.81 -6.21 -26.36
CA GLU A 196 9.72 -5.85 -27.79
C GLU A 196 11.01 -6.16 -28.56
N ASN A 197 12.18 -6.11 -27.91
CA ASN A 197 13.47 -6.25 -28.60
C ASN A 197 14.38 -7.39 -28.09
N ARG A 198 14.06 -8.10 -26.99
CA ARG A 198 14.97 -9.14 -26.40
C ARG A 198 14.28 -10.24 -25.58
N GLY A 199 13.50 -11.11 -26.21
CA GLY A 199 13.02 -12.34 -25.57
C GLY A 199 12.04 -12.11 -24.41
N TYR A 200 12.15 -12.91 -23.35
CA TYR A 200 11.27 -12.84 -22.17
C TYR A 200 12.01 -12.20 -20.99
N LYS A 201 11.33 -11.30 -20.27
CA LYS A 201 11.81 -10.70 -19.03
C LYS A 201 10.91 -11.09 -17.86
N SER A 202 11.51 -11.38 -16.72
CA SER A 202 10.79 -11.65 -15.49
C SER A 202 10.28 -10.34 -14.88
N ALA A 203 8.97 -10.21 -14.69
CA ALA A 203 8.33 -9.07 -14.03
C ALA A 203 7.57 -9.53 -12.79
N LYS A 204 7.66 -8.73 -11.72
CA LYS A 204 6.96 -8.99 -10.45
C LYS A 204 5.47 -8.70 -10.60
N VAL A 205 4.65 -9.63 -10.12
CA VAL A 205 3.19 -9.49 -10.13
C VAL A 205 2.59 -9.53 -8.73
N SER A 206 3.36 -9.99 -7.73
CA SER A 206 2.93 -10.08 -6.33
C SER A 206 4.11 -9.81 -5.41
N GLY A 207 3.92 -8.97 -4.38
CA GLY A 207 4.92 -8.72 -3.35
C GLY A 207 4.46 -9.19 -1.98
N SER A 208 5.27 -10.04 -1.35
CA SER A 208 4.97 -10.64 -0.04
C SER A 208 5.45 -9.79 1.13
N ALA A 209 4.70 -9.83 2.22
CA ALA A 209 5.11 -9.38 3.55
C ALA A 209 4.59 -10.35 4.62
N TYR A 210 5.22 -10.30 5.79
CA TYR A 210 5.00 -11.29 6.84
C TYR A 210 4.87 -10.66 8.22
N LYS A 211 4.08 -11.30 9.09
CA LYS A 211 4.03 -11.02 10.52
C LYS A 211 3.93 -12.32 11.29
N ILE A 212 4.98 -12.65 12.04
CA ILE A 212 5.04 -13.84 12.89
C ILE A 212 4.86 -13.39 14.34
N THR A 213 3.92 -14.03 15.04
CA THR A 213 3.70 -13.88 16.47
C THR A 213 4.07 -15.19 17.17
N ARG A 214 3.96 -15.23 18.50
CA ARG A 214 4.23 -16.46 19.28
C ARG A 214 3.33 -17.63 18.87
N THR A 215 2.11 -17.36 18.45
CA THR A 215 1.06 -18.38 18.23
C THR A 215 0.58 -18.45 16.80
N ARG A 216 0.91 -17.46 15.94
CA ARG A 216 0.37 -17.33 14.59
C ARG A 216 1.41 -16.77 13.62
N ALA A 217 1.27 -17.11 12.35
CA ALA A 217 2.00 -16.51 11.24
C ALA A 217 1.02 -15.99 10.20
N LEU A 218 1.23 -14.75 9.78
CA LEU A 218 0.51 -14.08 8.70
C LEU A 218 1.45 -13.92 7.51
N HIS A 219 1.06 -14.47 6.36
CA HIS A 219 1.59 -14.13 5.04
C HIS A 219 0.54 -13.29 4.34
N HIS A 220 0.85 -12.07 3.96
CA HIS A 220 0.00 -11.32 3.04
C HIS A 220 0.79 -10.81 1.86
N ALA A 221 0.11 -10.63 0.73
CA ALA A 221 0.74 -10.11 -0.46
C ALA A 221 -0.28 -9.41 -1.34
N THR A 222 0.24 -8.62 -2.26
CA THR A 222 -0.54 -8.01 -3.34
C THR A 222 -0.56 -8.93 -4.56
N CYS A 223 -1.45 -8.72 -5.52
CA CYS A 223 -1.34 -9.26 -6.87
C CYS A 223 -1.91 -8.24 -7.86
N LEU A 224 -1.07 -7.79 -8.77
CA LEU A 224 -1.41 -6.82 -9.80
C LEU A 224 -2.25 -7.51 -10.87
N LEU A 225 -3.57 -7.38 -10.80
CA LEU A 225 -4.48 -7.97 -11.78
C LEU A 225 -4.56 -7.09 -13.02
N ASN A 226 -5.05 -5.86 -12.85
CA ASN A 226 -5.29 -4.87 -13.89
C ASN A 226 -5.18 -3.44 -13.33
N SER A 227 -4.10 -3.15 -12.57
CA SER A 227 -3.84 -1.80 -12.05
C SER A 227 -3.67 -0.81 -13.20
N GLU A 228 -4.43 0.29 -13.14
CA GLU A 228 -4.37 1.41 -14.10
C GLU A 228 -3.21 2.35 -13.78
N TYR A 229 -2.79 2.37 -12.52
CA TYR A 229 -1.69 3.20 -12.02
C TYR A 229 -0.30 2.60 -12.28
N LEU A 230 -0.19 1.44 -12.96
CA LEU A 230 1.06 0.67 -13.08
C LEU A 230 2.27 1.52 -13.51
N GLU A 231 2.06 2.46 -14.43
CA GLU A 231 3.11 3.36 -14.95
C GLU A 231 3.42 4.53 -14.00
N ASP A 232 2.45 4.94 -13.18
CA ASP A 232 2.57 6.02 -12.19
C ASP A 232 3.09 5.55 -10.83
N ILE A 233 3.07 4.24 -10.53
CA ILE A 233 3.55 3.70 -9.24
C ILE A 233 4.94 4.26 -8.86
N PRO A 234 5.95 4.29 -9.75
CA PRO A 234 7.26 4.84 -9.41
C PRO A 234 7.20 6.31 -9.00
N ARG A 235 6.33 7.11 -9.61
CA ARG A 235 6.17 8.54 -9.30
C ARG A 235 5.69 8.76 -7.85
N TYR A 236 4.83 7.88 -7.36
CA TYR A 236 4.31 7.90 -6.00
C TYR A 236 5.28 7.32 -4.96
N LEU A 237 6.08 6.32 -5.34
CA LEU A 237 6.99 5.59 -4.43
C LEU A 237 8.45 6.09 -4.47
N HIS A 238 8.78 7.05 -5.33
CA HIS A 238 10.08 7.71 -5.34
C HIS A 238 10.00 9.03 -4.57
N SER A 239 10.52 9.03 -3.34
CA SER A 239 10.62 10.26 -2.57
C SER A 239 11.67 11.20 -3.19
N PRO A 240 11.34 12.49 -3.36
CA PRO A 240 12.30 13.51 -3.77
C PRO A 240 13.34 13.81 -2.68
N SER A 241 13.01 13.59 -1.40
CA SER A 241 13.93 13.82 -0.27
C SER A 241 14.89 12.65 -0.02
N LYS A 242 14.97 11.68 -0.93
CA LYS A 242 15.72 10.44 -0.72
C LYS A 242 17.22 10.70 -0.52
N GLU A 243 17.79 11.65 -1.25
CA GLU A 243 19.23 11.95 -1.20
C GLU A 243 19.60 12.72 0.08
N SER A 244 18.67 13.51 0.60
CA SER A 244 18.87 14.37 1.77
C SER A 244 18.60 13.65 3.10
N ILE A 245 18.15 12.38 3.09
CA ILE A 245 17.82 11.62 4.30
C ILE A 245 18.75 10.42 4.48
N ASP A 246 19.46 10.41 5.60
CA ASP A 246 20.22 9.27 6.13
C ASP A 246 19.38 8.54 7.18
N ALA A 247 18.93 7.31 6.90
CA ALA A 247 18.07 6.55 7.79
C ALA A 247 18.54 5.11 8.02
N LYS A 248 18.29 4.61 9.23
CA LYS A 248 18.41 3.18 9.56
C LYS A 248 17.03 2.55 9.45
N GLY A 249 16.68 2.02 8.28
CA GLY A 249 15.35 1.48 8.00
C GLY A 249 15.35 0.33 6.99
N VAL A 250 14.19 -0.32 6.82
CA VAL A 250 13.99 -1.31 5.75
C VAL A 250 13.66 -0.55 4.46
N GLU A 251 14.63 -0.46 3.57
CA GLU A 251 14.43 0.16 2.25
C GLU A 251 13.54 -0.70 1.34
N SER A 252 12.77 -0.04 0.46
CA SER A 252 12.09 -0.73 -0.63
C SER A 252 13.07 -1.21 -1.70
N VAL A 253 12.90 -2.46 -2.14
CA VAL A 253 13.62 -3.01 -3.29
C VAL A 253 12.78 -2.82 -4.54
N SER A 254 13.18 -1.85 -5.37
CA SER A 254 12.51 -1.60 -6.66
C SER A 254 12.60 -2.83 -7.57
N SER A 255 11.54 -3.11 -8.30
CA SER A 255 11.45 -4.23 -9.24
C SER A 255 10.50 -3.86 -10.35
N GLU A 256 10.80 -4.29 -11.56
CA GLU A 256 9.86 -4.16 -12.66
C GLU A 256 8.60 -4.97 -12.36
N VAL A 257 7.45 -4.32 -12.55
CA VAL A 257 6.14 -4.87 -12.23
C VAL A 257 5.31 -5.07 -13.49
N ALA A 258 4.38 -6.02 -13.44
CA ALA A 258 3.43 -6.25 -14.51
C ALA A 258 2.07 -6.67 -13.95
N ASN A 259 1.00 -6.25 -14.63
CA ASN A 259 -0.32 -6.84 -14.43
C ASN A 259 -0.33 -8.32 -14.85
N VAL A 260 -1.22 -9.15 -14.30
CA VAL A 260 -1.46 -10.53 -14.82
C VAL A 260 -2.55 -10.58 -15.88
N ARG A 261 -3.41 -9.56 -15.95
CA ARG A 261 -4.58 -9.46 -16.86
C ARG A 261 -5.61 -10.57 -16.65
N VAL A 262 -6.03 -10.72 -15.40
CA VAL A 262 -7.03 -11.71 -14.95
C VAL A 262 -8.14 -10.97 -14.19
N SER A 263 -9.40 -11.38 -14.33
CA SER A 263 -10.48 -10.78 -13.54
C SER A 263 -10.42 -11.22 -12.08
N PHE A 264 -10.85 -10.36 -11.16
CA PHE A 264 -10.89 -10.67 -9.73
C PHE A 264 -11.69 -11.95 -9.41
N ASP A 265 -12.82 -12.17 -10.09
CA ASP A 265 -13.64 -13.37 -9.90
C ASP A 265 -12.90 -14.67 -10.26
N ARG A 266 -12.14 -14.67 -11.36
CA ARG A 266 -11.32 -15.83 -11.74
C ARG A 266 -10.18 -16.04 -10.76
N PHE A 267 -9.49 -14.96 -10.39
CA PHE A 267 -8.39 -15.01 -9.42
C PHE A 267 -8.85 -15.56 -8.07
N ARG A 268 -9.93 -15.01 -7.49
CA ARG A 268 -10.42 -15.44 -6.17
C ARG A 268 -10.85 -16.90 -6.17
N GLU A 269 -11.45 -17.39 -7.25
CA GLU A 269 -11.92 -18.77 -7.35
C GLU A 269 -10.76 -19.75 -7.44
N ALA A 270 -9.73 -19.43 -8.23
CA ALA A 270 -8.53 -20.25 -8.32
C ALA A 270 -7.74 -20.28 -7.01
N VAL A 271 -7.52 -19.13 -6.37
CA VAL A 271 -6.81 -19.07 -5.08
C VAL A 271 -7.57 -19.81 -3.99
N ARG A 272 -8.90 -19.69 -3.95
CA ARG A 272 -9.73 -20.42 -3.00
C ARG A 272 -9.65 -21.94 -3.24
N GLY A 273 -9.68 -22.37 -4.50
CA GLY A 273 -9.53 -23.79 -4.86
C GLY A 273 -8.20 -24.39 -4.36
N GLU A 274 -7.08 -23.72 -4.61
CA GLU A 274 -5.75 -24.15 -4.12
C GLU A 274 -5.67 -24.14 -2.58
N PHE A 275 -6.31 -23.16 -1.93
CA PHE A 275 -6.38 -23.11 -0.47
C PHE A 275 -7.21 -24.25 0.13
N GLU A 276 -8.36 -24.57 -0.48
CA GLU A 276 -9.21 -25.70 -0.10
C GLU A 276 -8.50 -27.05 -0.33
N GLU A 277 -7.73 -27.19 -1.41
CA GLU A 277 -6.89 -28.38 -1.63
C GLU A 277 -5.79 -28.51 -0.56
N MET A 278 -5.14 -27.39 -0.21
CA MET A 278 -4.05 -27.37 0.76
C MET A 278 -4.51 -27.65 2.20
N TYR A 279 -5.71 -27.20 2.60
CA TYR A 279 -6.16 -27.21 4.00
C TYR A 279 -7.50 -27.91 4.25
N GLY A 280 -8.33 -28.12 3.23
CA GLY A 280 -9.71 -28.63 3.37
C GLY A 280 -9.81 -30.05 3.92
N ALA A 281 -8.83 -30.91 3.66
CA ALA A 281 -8.79 -32.26 4.20
C ALA A 281 -8.61 -32.32 5.73
N SER A 282 -8.03 -31.27 6.34
CA SER A 282 -7.68 -31.25 7.76
C SER A 282 -8.74 -30.60 8.66
N GLY A 283 -9.73 -29.91 8.08
CA GLY A 283 -10.72 -29.16 8.87
C GLY A 283 -12.05 -28.86 8.17
N GLY A 284 -12.32 -29.51 7.04
CA GLY A 284 -13.55 -29.31 6.25
C GLY A 284 -13.42 -28.20 5.21
N VAL A 285 -14.44 -28.08 4.36
CA VAL A 285 -14.52 -27.04 3.32
C VAL A 285 -14.81 -25.69 4.00
N ALA A 286 -13.93 -24.72 3.79
CA ALA A 286 -14.15 -23.37 4.29
C ALA A 286 -15.29 -22.69 3.52
N GLU A 287 -16.44 -22.50 4.16
CA GLU A 287 -17.52 -21.70 3.57
C GLU A 287 -17.02 -20.26 3.37
N LEU A 288 -17.15 -19.72 2.16
CA LEU A 288 -16.74 -18.35 1.86
C LEU A 288 -17.66 -17.36 2.58
N GLN A 289 -17.12 -16.67 3.57
CA GLN A 289 -17.81 -15.61 4.30
C GLN A 289 -17.47 -14.24 3.73
N THR A 290 -18.48 -13.39 3.61
CA THR A 290 -18.33 -12.04 3.08
C THR A 290 -18.41 -11.03 4.23
N VAL A 291 -17.35 -10.24 4.42
CA VAL A 291 -17.20 -9.28 5.52
C VAL A 291 -17.15 -7.84 5.01
N GLY A 292 -17.33 -6.86 5.89
CA GLY A 292 -17.34 -5.45 5.54
C GLY A 292 -17.51 -4.55 6.76
N ASP A 293 -18.05 -3.36 6.54
CA ASP A 293 -18.13 -2.28 7.53
C ASP A 293 -18.95 -2.65 8.76
N GLU A 294 -19.85 -3.64 8.67
CA GLU A 294 -20.58 -4.21 9.82
C GLU A 294 -19.65 -4.66 10.95
N LEU A 295 -18.42 -5.08 10.65
CA LEU A 295 -17.47 -5.54 11.66
C LEU A 295 -16.90 -4.41 12.52
N LEU A 296 -17.13 -3.13 12.17
CA LEU A 296 -16.80 -1.98 13.02
C LEU A 296 -17.64 -1.91 14.30
N GLU A 297 -18.72 -2.70 14.41
CA GLU A 297 -19.44 -2.91 15.66
C GLU A 297 -18.58 -3.61 16.73
N ILE A 298 -17.55 -4.37 16.31
CA ILE A 298 -16.62 -5.05 17.21
C ILE A 298 -15.63 -4.03 17.76
N GLU A 299 -15.66 -3.80 19.07
CA GLU A 299 -14.84 -2.77 19.73
C GLU A 299 -13.33 -2.91 19.43
N GLY A 300 -12.79 -4.14 19.49
CA GLY A 300 -11.38 -4.40 19.21
C GLY A 300 -10.97 -4.05 17.77
N LEU A 301 -11.87 -4.29 16.81
CA LEU A 301 -11.64 -3.97 15.40
C LEU A 301 -11.75 -2.47 15.16
N ARG A 302 -12.77 -1.81 15.71
CA ARG A 302 -12.95 -0.36 15.66
C ARG A 302 -11.76 0.40 16.25
N LYS A 303 -11.21 -0.07 17.37
CA LYS A 303 -9.98 0.48 17.96
C LYS A 303 -8.80 0.38 16.99
N GLY A 304 -8.60 -0.78 16.37
CA GLY A 304 -7.58 -0.98 15.34
C GLY A 304 -7.79 -0.05 14.13
N TYR A 305 -9.02 0.12 13.69
CA TYR A 305 -9.40 1.01 12.59
C TYR A 305 -9.03 2.46 12.87
N THR A 306 -9.45 3.00 14.02
CA THR A 306 -9.12 4.37 14.44
C THR A 306 -7.61 4.57 14.63
N GLU A 307 -6.90 3.58 15.18
CA GLU A 307 -5.44 3.64 15.32
C GLU A 307 -4.76 3.76 13.96
N LEU A 308 -5.13 2.95 12.97
CA LEU A 308 -4.52 2.98 11.63
C LEU A 308 -4.74 4.30 10.89
N GLN A 309 -5.84 5.01 11.18
CA GLN A 309 -6.14 6.32 10.60
C GLN A 309 -5.31 7.45 11.22
N SER A 310 -4.88 7.28 12.47
CA SER A 310 -4.16 8.33 13.22
C SER A 310 -2.83 8.71 12.58
N LEU A 311 -2.50 10.00 12.62
CA LEU A 311 -1.19 10.51 12.21
C LEU A 311 -0.07 9.93 13.08
N GLU A 312 -0.37 9.67 14.36
CA GLU A 312 0.55 9.01 15.29
C GLU A 312 1.01 7.64 14.77
N TRP A 313 0.06 6.82 14.32
CA TRP A 313 0.39 5.52 13.72
C TRP A 313 1.14 5.67 12.39
N LYS A 314 0.71 6.60 11.53
CA LYS A 314 1.31 6.79 10.21
C LYS A 314 2.76 7.27 10.29
N TYR A 315 3.08 8.21 11.18
CA TYR A 315 4.38 8.90 11.19
C TYR A 315 5.26 8.59 12.40
N LEU A 316 4.69 8.46 13.61
CA LEU A 316 5.50 8.32 14.84
C LEU A 316 6.09 6.91 15.03
N GLN A 317 5.73 5.99 14.15
CA GLN A 317 6.31 4.65 14.05
C GLN A 317 7.62 4.60 13.27
N THR A 318 8.05 5.72 12.69
CA THR A 318 9.26 5.82 11.88
C THR A 318 10.52 5.66 12.73
N PRO A 319 11.46 4.75 12.37
CA PRO A 319 12.76 4.64 13.02
C PRO A 319 13.54 5.96 12.97
N GLN A 320 14.62 6.06 13.76
CA GLN A 320 15.45 7.26 13.73
C GLN A 320 16.05 7.49 12.33
N PHE A 321 15.98 8.73 11.87
CA PHE A 321 16.68 9.20 10.68
C PHE A 321 17.25 10.60 10.89
N THR A 322 18.10 11.02 9.97
CA THR A 322 18.72 12.34 9.95
C THR A 322 18.52 12.93 8.58
N VAL A 323 17.98 14.14 8.52
CA VAL A 323 17.95 14.94 7.32
C VAL A 323 19.21 15.80 7.31
N ARG A 324 19.86 15.89 6.16
CA ARG A 324 20.94 16.84 5.91
C ARG A 324 20.62 17.62 4.64
N VAL A 325 20.70 18.94 4.73
CA VAL A 325 20.57 19.83 3.57
C VAL A 325 21.74 20.78 3.57
N ASP A 326 22.48 20.84 2.47
CA ASP A 326 23.62 21.73 2.35
C ASP A 326 23.13 23.19 2.35
N VAL A 327 23.83 24.04 3.10
CA VAL A 327 23.56 25.48 3.14
C VAL A 327 24.44 26.15 2.10
N PRO A 328 23.88 26.79 1.05
CA PRO A 328 24.67 27.53 0.08
C PRO A 328 25.36 28.69 0.77
N ASP A 329 26.66 28.57 1.00
CA ASP A 329 27.42 29.65 1.60
C ASP A 329 28.04 30.55 0.52
N SER A 330 27.85 31.86 0.67
CA SER A 330 28.53 32.88 -0.12
C SER A 330 30.07 32.88 0.05
N LYS A 331 30.60 32.21 1.10
CA LYS A 331 32.03 32.08 1.40
C LYS A 331 32.62 30.67 1.21
N GLY A 332 31.79 29.66 0.91
CA GLY A 332 32.26 28.30 0.63
C GLY A 332 32.72 27.48 1.85
N GLU A 333 32.26 27.79 3.07
CA GLU A 333 32.70 27.09 4.30
C GLU A 333 32.01 25.73 4.54
N GLY A 334 31.09 25.31 3.67
CA GLY A 334 30.53 23.95 3.65
C GLY A 334 29.63 23.63 4.86
N ASN A 335 28.79 24.58 5.27
CA ASN A 335 27.81 24.38 6.32
C ASN A 335 26.61 23.55 5.83
N PHE A 336 25.97 22.80 6.73
CA PHE A 336 24.77 22.05 6.41
C PHE A 336 23.77 22.12 7.56
N PHE A 337 22.48 22.22 7.22
CA PHE A 337 21.39 22.06 8.15
C PHE A 337 21.19 20.58 8.45
N GLN A 338 21.10 20.23 9.73
CA GLN A 338 20.84 18.88 10.19
C GLN A 338 19.57 18.82 11.04
N LEU A 339 18.71 17.87 10.72
CA LEU A 339 17.53 17.53 11.52
C LEU A 339 17.60 16.06 11.94
N ARG A 340 17.68 15.78 13.25
CA ARG A 340 17.59 14.41 13.77
C ARG A 340 16.18 14.14 14.25
N VAL A 341 15.57 13.08 13.75
CA VAL A 341 14.18 12.72 14.04
C VAL A 341 14.12 11.29 14.55
N ARG A 342 13.41 11.08 15.66
CA ARG A 342 13.17 9.75 16.24
C ARG A 342 11.70 9.60 16.57
N HIS A 343 11.08 8.50 16.13
CA HIS A 343 9.63 8.29 16.31
C HIS A 343 8.81 9.48 15.77
N GLY A 344 9.24 10.07 14.66
CA GLY A 344 8.62 11.26 14.07
C GLY A 344 8.72 12.55 14.89
N LEU A 345 9.42 12.54 16.04
CA LEU A 345 9.71 13.70 16.88
C LEU A 345 11.09 14.26 16.56
N VAL A 346 11.20 15.58 16.49
CA VAL A 346 12.49 16.27 16.28
C VAL A 346 13.29 16.21 17.58
N GLU A 347 14.47 15.58 17.53
CA GLU A 347 15.43 15.53 18.64
C GLU A 347 16.56 16.57 18.51
N GLU A 348 16.83 17.04 17.30
CA GLU A 348 17.91 17.97 16.99
C GLU A 348 17.54 18.75 15.73
N ALA A 349 17.73 20.07 15.76
CA ALA A 349 17.58 20.95 14.60
C ALA A 349 18.67 22.04 14.71
N ALA A 350 19.66 22.02 13.83
CA ALA A 350 20.80 22.95 13.89
C ALA A 350 21.49 23.11 12.53
N VAL A 351 22.13 24.26 12.31
CA VAL A 351 23.16 24.39 11.27
C VAL A 351 24.50 23.97 11.87
N LEU A 352 25.18 23.05 11.19
CA LEU A 352 26.49 22.54 11.56
C LEU A 352 27.53 22.97 10.54
N ASN A 353 28.76 23.23 11.01
CA ASN A 353 29.91 23.41 10.13
C ASN A 353 30.47 22.05 9.65
N GLN A 354 31.47 22.08 8.77
CA GLN A 354 32.20 20.89 8.30
C GLN A 354 32.82 20.03 9.42
N HIS A 355 33.07 20.61 10.60
CA HIS A 355 33.58 19.92 11.79
C HIS A 355 32.46 19.40 12.72
N LYS A 356 31.20 19.54 12.32
CA LYS A 356 29.99 19.16 13.08
C LYS A 356 29.79 19.96 14.37
N GLU A 357 30.34 21.17 14.42
CA GLU A 357 30.08 22.11 15.51
C GLU A 357 28.83 22.92 15.18
N VAL A 358 28.01 23.19 16.20
CA VAL A 358 26.77 23.97 16.06
C VAL A 358 27.13 25.42 15.78
N VAL A 359 26.70 25.92 14.62
CA VAL A 359 26.80 27.32 14.23
C VAL A 359 25.53 28.07 14.68
N GLU A 360 24.37 27.45 14.50
CA GLU A 360 23.06 27.97 14.92
C GLU A 360 22.15 26.82 15.34
N GLY A 361 21.43 27.00 16.45
CA GLY A 361 20.43 26.04 16.95
C GLY A 361 19.00 26.51 16.67
N PHE A 362 18.09 25.56 16.47
CA PHE A 362 16.67 25.84 16.33
C PHE A 362 15.86 25.07 17.38
N GLU A 363 16.04 25.44 18.65
CA GLU A 363 15.43 24.74 19.79
C GLU A 363 13.91 24.76 19.78
N ASN A 364 13.31 25.73 19.06
CA ASN A 364 11.86 25.84 18.92
C ASN A 364 11.23 24.61 18.27
N TYR A 365 11.97 23.83 17.46
CA TYR A 365 11.44 22.62 16.82
C TYR A 365 11.56 21.37 17.69
N LEU A 366 12.36 21.39 18.76
CA LEU A 366 12.62 20.19 19.57
C LEU A 366 11.34 19.66 20.22
N GLY A 367 11.14 18.35 20.13
CA GLY A 367 9.96 17.65 20.65
C GLY A 367 8.70 17.81 19.79
N GLN A 368 8.72 18.63 18.74
CA GLN A 368 7.61 18.72 17.80
C GLN A 368 7.55 17.50 16.87
N ARG A 369 6.34 17.18 16.40
CA ARG A 369 6.10 16.12 15.41
C ARG A 369 6.40 16.65 14.03
N LEU A 370 7.37 16.07 13.32
CA LEU A 370 7.85 16.60 12.04
C LEU A 370 6.73 16.86 11.02
N HIS A 371 5.75 15.95 10.92
CA HIS A 371 4.63 16.07 9.99
C HIS A 371 3.58 17.13 10.37
N GLU A 372 3.70 17.74 11.56
CA GLU A 372 2.84 18.83 12.03
C GLU A 372 3.55 20.19 11.97
N ILE A 373 4.85 20.24 11.64
CA ILE A 373 5.61 21.49 11.55
C ILE A 373 5.29 22.18 10.22
N SER A 374 4.49 23.24 10.31
CA SER A 374 4.09 24.04 9.15
C SER A 374 4.98 25.25 8.88
N ASP A 375 5.72 25.74 9.89
CA ASP A 375 6.51 26.97 9.81
C ASP A 375 8.01 26.71 9.90
N TRP A 376 8.67 26.83 8.75
CA TRP A 376 10.13 26.70 8.60
C TRP A 376 10.81 28.05 8.33
N SER A 377 10.09 29.17 8.49
CA SER A 377 10.55 30.51 8.12
C SER A 377 11.87 30.88 8.76
N ARG A 378 12.09 30.50 10.03
CA ARG A 378 13.37 30.75 10.72
C ARG A 378 14.55 30.02 10.10
N VAL A 379 14.33 28.77 9.66
CA VAL A 379 15.37 28.01 8.97
C VAL A 379 15.65 28.64 7.61
N TYR A 380 14.61 29.06 6.88
CA TYR A 380 14.76 29.74 5.59
C TYR A 380 15.43 31.11 5.68
N GLU A 381 15.11 31.90 6.71
CA GLU A 381 15.75 33.19 6.96
C GLU A 381 17.26 33.03 7.18
N TYR A 382 17.68 31.96 7.87
CA TYR A 382 19.08 31.71 8.17
C TYR A 382 19.84 31.10 6.99
N VAL A 383 19.26 30.07 6.36
CA VAL A 383 19.93 29.25 5.34
C VAL A 383 19.78 29.85 3.93
N GLY A 384 18.84 30.76 3.73
CA GLY A 384 18.49 31.31 2.43
C GLY A 384 17.34 30.57 1.76
N LYS A 385 16.75 31.20 0.73
CA LYS A 385 15.53 30.71 0.05
C LYS A 385 15.72 29.46 -0.84
N ASP A 386 16.95 28.98 -1.05
CA ASP A 386 17.26 27.87 -1.97
C ASP A 386 17.19 26.47 -1.30
N LEU A 387 16.19 26.26 -0.43
CA LEU A 387 16.02 25.04 0.38
C LEU A 387 14.84 24.16 -0.08
N ALA A 388 14.83 23.79 -1.36
CA ALA A 388 13.79 22.91 -1.92
C ALA A 388 13.59 21.63 -1.08
N ASP A 389 14.66 21.05 -0.56
CA ASP A 389 14.62 19.79 0.19
C ASP A 389 13.85 19.86 1.52
N LEU A 390 13.85 21.01 2.20
CA LEU A 390 13.11 21.22 3.46
C LEU A 390 11.60 21.33 3.24
N GLU A 391 11.19 21.95 2.13
CA GLU A 391 9.80 22.00 1.69
C GLU A 391 9.27 20.59 1.35
N MET A 392 10.11 19.74 0.73
CA MET A 392 9.73 18.37 0.37
C MET A 392 9.49 17.45 1.59
N LEU A 393 10.09 17.75 2.73
CA LEU A 393 9.98 16.94 3.96
C LEU A 393 8.69 17.20 4.74
N THR A 394 8.16 18.41 4.66
CA THR A 394 7.13 18.88 5.59
C THR A 394 5.77 18.92 4.92
N GLY A 395 5.76 19.17 3.61
CA GLY A 395 4.58 19.37 2.80
C GLY A 395 3.74 20.54 3.36
N GLY A 396 3.55 21.56 2.54
CA GLY A 396 2.94 22.83 2.97
C GLY A 396 1.48 22.72 3.43
N HIS A 397 1.17 23.37 4.54
CA HIS A 397 -0.19 23.76 4.92
C HIS A 397 -0.61 24.99 4.08
N GLU A 398 -1.83 25.03 3.56
CA GLU A 398 -2.38 26.27 2.99
C GLU A 398 -3.29 26.99 4.03
N PRO A 399 -3.48 28.33 3.94
CA PRO A 399 -3.29 29.13 2.73
C PRO A 399 -2.24 30.23 2.83
N GLY A 400 -1.39 30.27 1.80
CA GLY A 400 -0.40 31.32 1.62
C GLY A 400 0.76 30.90 0.71
N GLN A 401 0.46 30.26 -0.43
CA GLN A 401 1.31 30.10 -1.63
C GLN A 401 2.80 29.84 -1.35
N PHE A 402 3.34 28.66 -1.65
CA PHE A 402 4.65 28.61 -2.34
C PHE A 402 4.91 27.26 -3.03
N GLN A 403 5.26 27.37 -4.32
CA GLN A 403 6.01 26.43 -5.15
C GLN A 403 7.38 27.08 -5.40
N ILE A 404 8.46 26.29 -5.50
CA ILE A 404 9.28 26.30 -6.73
C ILE A 404 9.67 24.87 -7.13
N VAL A 405 9.23 24.53 -8.34
CA VAL A 405 9.64 23.42 -9.19
C VAL A 405 11.15 23.49 -9.41
N GLY A 406 11.88 22.46 -8.99
CA GLY A 406 13.29 22.30 -9.34
C GLY A 406 13.47 22.33 -10.85
N LYS A 407 14.53 23.00 -11.31
CA LYS A 407 14.92 23.01 -12.73
C LYS A 407 14.90 21.59 -13.28
N VAL A 408 13.96 21.34 -14.19
CA VAL A 408 14.17 20.38 -15.26
C VAL A 408 15.26 21.03 -16.13
N GLU A 409 16.43 20.38 -16.23
CA GLU A 409 17.37 20.69 -17.33
C GLU A 409 16.74 20.37 -18.68
#